data_AF-A0A8E2EQZ5-F1
#
_entry.id   AF-A0A8E2EQZ5-F1
#
_cell.length_a   1.000
_cell.length_b   1.000
_cell.length_c   1.000
_cell.angle_alpha   90.00
_cell.angle_beta   90.00
_cell.angle_gamma   90.00
#
_symmetry.space_group_name_H-M   'P 1'
#
loop_
_entity.id
_entity.type
_entity.pdbx_description
1 polymer ?
#
loop_
_entity_poly.entity_id
_entity_poly.type
_entity_poly.pdbx_seq_one_letter_code
_entity_poly.pdbx_strand_id
1 'polypeptide(L)'
;LLLDHGADPDARNFSSRTPIQEATMRRFKSIVQVLLDYGADVSPRDAVGWTPLHEAAFHQILHIAELLVERGADIGAITYEDEESMLHLAAREGKRESVAFFLRKGTNPKLRTKYGKTAADLALESGNGAIAQLI
;
A
#
# COMPACT_ATOMS: atom_id res chain seq x y z
N LEU A 1 -13.43 9.10 22.06
CA LEU A 1 -12.19 8.72 21.33
C LEU A 1 -11.11 9.76 21.63
N LEU A 2 -9.81 9.44 21.55
CA LEU A 2 -8.77 10.47 21.69
C LEU A 2 -8.93 11.62 20.67
N LEU A 3 -9.44 11.26 19.49
CA LEU A 3 -9.77 12.19 18.40
C LEU A 3 -10.85 13.23 18.80
N ASP A 4 -11.83 12.85 19.64
CA ASP A 4 -12.83 13.80 20.18
C ASP A 4 -12.21 14.88 21.09
N HIS A 5 -11.00 14.61 21.60
CA HIS A 5 -10.25 15.52 22.46
C HIS A 5 -9.11 16.24 21.72
N GLY A 6 -9.14 16.24 20.38
CA GLY A 6 -8.19 16.99 19.56
C GLY A 6 -6.84 16.29 19.33
N ALA A 7 -6.76 14.98 19.54
CA ALA A 7 -5.59 14.23 19.09
C ALA A 7 -5.46 14.34 17.55
N ASP A 8 -4.26 14.66 17.07
CA ASP A 8 -3.96 14.75 15.63
C ASP A 8 -4.05 13.35 14.99
N PRO A 9 -4.99 13.11 14.05
CA PRO A 9 -5.12 11.81 13.38
C PRO A 9 -3.92 11.45 12.50
N ASP A 10 -3.05 12.42 12.15
CA ASP A 10 -1.86 12.24 11.30
C ASP A 10 -0.53 12.32 12.10
N ALA A 11 -0.61 12.27 13.43
CA ALA A 11 0.58 12.33 14.29
C ALA A 11 1.64 11.28 13.90
N ARG A 12 2.90 11.71 13.74
CA ARG A 12 3.98 10.84 13.27
C ARG A 12 4.85 10.32 14.42
N ASN A 13 5.19 9.03 14.35
CA ASN A 13 6.21 8.43 15.23
C ASN A 13 7.64 8.66 14.67
N PHE A 14 8.67 8.11 15.35
CA PHE A 14 10.08 8.27 14.95
C PHE A 14 10.43 7.69 13.57
N SER A 15 9.62 6.76 13.06
CA SER A 15 9.74 6.21 11.70
C SER A 15 8.91 6.98 10.68
N SER A 16 8.42 8.17 11.05
CA SER A 16 7.50 8.99 10.27
C SER A 16 6.17 8.29 9.94
N ARG A 17 5.77 7.25 10.70
CA ARG A 17 4.52 6.53 10.47
C ARG A 17 3.37 7.19 11.23
N THR A 18 2.21 7.18 10.59
CA THR A 18 0.94 7.71 11.09
C THR A 18 0.08 6.62 11.74
N PRO A 19 -0.97 6.97 12.50
CA PRO A 19 -1.88 5.99 13.09
C PRO A 19 -2.55 5.08 12.06
N ILE A 20 -2.85 5.59 10.84
CA ILE A 20 -3.47 4.80 9.78
C ILE A 20 -2.52 3.71 9.25
N GLN A 21 -1.22 3.98 9.15
CA GLN A 21 -0.20 2.98 8.79
C GLN A 21 -0.08 1.91 9.88
N GLU A 22 0.00 2.30 11.16
CA GLU A 22 0.04 1.34 12.26
C GLU A 22 -1.23 0.47 12.35
N ALA A 23 -2.41 1.07 12.13
CA ALA A 23 -3.67 0.33 12.07
C ALA A 23 -3.74 -0.62 10.86
N THR A 24 -3.18 -0.22 9.72
CA THR A 24 -3.10 -1.04 8.50
C THR A 24 -2.23 -2.27 8.73
N MET A 25 -1.01 -2.10 9.24
CA MET A 25 -0.13 -3.23 9.61
C MET A 25 -0.78 -4.21 10.58
N ARG A 26 -1.52 -3.67 11.56
CA ARG A 26 -2.25 -4.46 12.57
C ARG A 26 -3.56 -5.06 12.05
N ARG A 27 -3.92 -4.81 10.79
CA ARG A 27 -5.15 -5.29 10.12
C ARG A 27 -6.43 -4.80 10.83
N PHE A 28 -6.37 -3.62 11.45
CA PHE A 28 -7.48 -3.03 12.19
C PHE A 28 -8.33 -2.12 11.29
N LYS A 29 -9.10 -2.71 10.37
CA LYS A 29 -9.96 -1.97 9.42
C LYS A 29 -10.89 -0.97 10.09
N SER A 30 -11.48 -1.30 11.24
CA SER A 30 -12.36 -0.38 11.98
C SER A 30 -11.62 0.86 12.49
N ILE A 31 -10.34 0.72 12.87
CA ILE A 31 -9.51 1.86 13.29
C ILE A 31 -9.11 2.70 12.08
N VAL A 32 -8.73 2.06 10.95
CA VAL A 32 -8.48 2.77 9.68
C VAL A 32 -9.71 3.59 9.27
N GLN A 33 -10.89 2.99 9.33
CA GLN A 33 -12.18 3.64 9.06
C GLN A 33 -12.39 4.87 9.94
N VAL A 34 -12.25 4.72 11.26
CA VAL A 34 -12.42 5.84 12.20
C VAL A 34 -11.41 6.96 11.93
N LEU A 35 -10.14 6.64 11.68
CA LEU A 35 -9.12 7.66 11.38
C LEU A 35 -9.48 8.47 10.12
N LEU A 36 -9.89 7.78 9.05
CA LEU A 36 -10.33 8.43 7.81
C LEU A 36 -11.59 9.28 8.00
N ASP A 37 -12.52 8.85 8.84
CA ASP A 37 -13.73 9.62 9.16
C ASP A 37 -13.42 10.90 9.96
N TYR A 38 -12.29 10.93 10.65
CA TYR A 38 -11.75 12.12 11.32
C TYR A 38 -10.77 12.93 10.45
N GLY A 39 -10.70 12.61 9.15
CA GLY A 39 -9.93 13.39 8.18
C GLY A 39 -8.43 13.10 8.15
N ALA A 40 -7.99 11.94 8.66
CA ALA A 40 -6.62 11.47 8.44
C ALA A 40 -6.27 11.46 6.95
N ASP A 41 -5.03 11.77 6.60
CA ASP A 41 -4.51 11.55 5.25
C ASP A 41 -4.66 10.07 4.89
N VAL A 42 -5.20 9.81 3.70
CA VAL A 42 -5.42 8.45 3.17
C VAL A 42 -4.13 7.87 2.57
N SER A 43 -3.19 8.72 2.15
CA SER A 43 -1.92 8.32 1.52
C SER A 43 -0.66 8.89 2.20
N PRO A 44 -0.55 8.89 3.54
CA PRO A 44 0.63 9.39 4.21
C PRO A 44 1.83 8.51 3.83
N ARG A 45 2.97 9.14 3.66
CA ARG A 45 4.24 8.47 3.33
C ARG A 45 5.12 8.40 4.56
N ASP A 46 5.63 7.21 4.90
CA ASP A 46 6.67 7.08 5.93
C ASP A 46 8.07 7.50 5.43
N ALA A 47 9.10 7.23 6.22
CA ALA A 47 10.48 7.61 5.92
C ALA A 47 11.03 7.00 4.61
N VAL A 48 10.49 5.89 4.13
CA VAL A 48 10.90 5.22 2.88
C VAL A 48 9.87 5.40 1.76
N GLY A 49 8.85 6.22 1.99
CA GLY A 49 7.83 6.55 1.02
C GLY A 49 6.70 5.54 0.94
N TRP A 50 6.60 4.60 1.88
CA TRP A 50 5.49 3.65 1.93
C TRP A 50 4.22 4.34 2.37
N THR A 51 3.14 4.04 1.65
CA THR A 51 1.77 4.43 2.00
C THR A 51 1.03 3.24 2.64
N PRO A 52 -0.11 3.44 3.31
CA PRO A 52 -0.95 2.32 3.79
C PRO A 52 -1.28 1.31 2.69
N LEU A 53 -1.42 1.76 1.45
CA LEU A 53 -1.65 0.88 0.31
C LEU A 53 -0.42 0.01 -0.04
N HIS A 54 0.82 0.52 0.08
CA HIS A 54 2.03 -0.29 -0.08
C HIS A 54 2.07 -1.42 0.96
N GLU A 55 1.76 -1.12 2.22
CA GLU A 55 1.68 -2.12 3.29
C GLU A 55 0.60 -3.18 3.00
N ALA A 56 -0.59 -2.74 2.60
CA ALA A 56 -1.67 -3.65 2.25
C ALA A 56 -1.33 -4.54 1.05
N ALA A 57 -0.60 -4.01 0.07
CA ALA A 57 -0.12 -4.78 -1.08
C ALA A 57 0.89 -5.85 -0.68
N PHE A 58 1.93 -5.44 0.06
CA PHE A 58 3.02 -6.29 0.52
C PHE A 58 2.52 -7.41 1.45
N HIS A 59 1.58 -7.11 2.36
CA HIS A 59 1.05 -8.06 3.35
C HIS A 59 -0.28 -8.73 2.96
N GLN A 60 -0.80 -8.46 1.75
CA GLN A 60 -2.09 -8.98 1.27
C GLN A 60 -3.27 -8.67 2.21
N ILE A 61 -3.47 -7.39 2.51
CA ILE A 61 -4.52 -6.90 3.42
C ILE A 61 -5.67 -6.30 2.59
N LEU A 62 -6.34 -7.13 1.79
CA LEU A 62 -7.29 -6.67 0.77
C LEU A 62 -8.45 -5.84 1.33
N HIS A 63 -9.03 -6.25 2.45
CA HIS A 63 -10.17 -5.56 3.04
C HIS A 63 -9.85 -4.12 3.49
N ILE A 64 -8.56 -3.82 3.79
CA ILE A 64 -8.08 -2.45 4.05
C ILE A 64 -7.68 -1.78 2.74
N ALA A 65 -7.04 -2.48 1.81
CA ALA A 65 -6.73 -1.93 0.48
C ALA A 65 -7.99 -1.43 -0.24
N GLU A 66 -9.08 -2.20 -0.18
CA GLU A 66 -10.40 -1.83 -0.70
C GLU A 66 -10.89 -0.52 -0.08
N LEU A 67 -10.88 -0.43 1.26
CA LEU A 67 -11.29 0.76 1.99
C LEU A 67 -10.44 1.99 1.61
N LEU A 68 -9.11 1.84 1.54
CA LEU A 68 -8.20 2.91 1.19
C LEU A 68 -8.46 3.42 -0.24
N VAL A 69 -8.63 2.51 -1.21
CA VAL A 69 -8.97 2.87 -2.60
C VAL A 69 -10.34 3.55 -2.67
N GLU A 70 -11.35 3.06 -1.94
CA GLU A 70 -12.67 3.71 -1.84
C GLU A 70 -12.58 5.12 -1.26
N ARG A 71 -11.57 5.38 -0.42
CA ARG A 71 -11.29 6.67 0.20
C ARG A 71 -10.35 7.56 -0.61
N GLY A 72 -10.04 7.16 -1.85
CA GLY A 72 -9.25 7.97 -2.77
C GLY A 72 -7.74 7.86 -2.57
N ALA A 73 -7.25 6.77 -1.97
CA ALA A 73 -5.82 6.51 -1.89
C ALA A 73 -5.15 6.48 -3.27
N ASP A 74 -3.95 7.06 -3.36
CA ASP A 74 -3.19 7.15 -4.61
C ASP A 74 -2.67 5.78 -5.04
N ILE A 75 -3.28 5.21 -6.08
CA ILE A 75 -2.86 3.93 -6.67
C ILE A 75 -1.59 4.05 -7.54
N GLY A 76 -1.18 5.27 -7.88
CA GLY A 76 0.04 5.56 -8.62
C GLY A 76 1.27 5.77 -7.74
N ALA A 77 1.11 5.73 -6.41
CA ALA A 77 2.19 5.99 -5.48
C ALA A 77 3.35 4.97 -5.64
N ILE A 78 4.57 5.49 -5.58
CA ILE A 78 5.83 4.73 -5.59
C ILE A 78 6.66 5.00 -4.34
N THR A 79 7.44 4.03 -3.87
CA THR A 79 8.41 4.20 -2.77
C THR A 79 9.55 5.13 -3.16
N TYR A 80 10.26 5.71 -2.18
CA TYR A 80 11.33 6.67 -2.48
C TYR A 80 12.60 6.00 -2.96
N GLU A 81 13.00 4.91 -2.31
CA GLU A 81 14.29 4.31 -2.61
C GLU A 81 14.24 3.60 -3.95
N ASP A 82 13.34 2.65 -4.16
CA ASP A 82 13.34 1.79 -5.34
C ASP A 82 12.32 2.18 -6.41
N GLU A 83 11.53 3.23 -6.18
CA GLU A 83 10.42 3.65 -7.06
C GLU A 83 9.42 2.49 -7.30
N GLU A 84 9.20 1.66 -6.27
CA GLU A 84 8.29 0.52 -6.35
C GLU A 84 6.85 0.95 -6.09
N SER A 85 5.93 0.54 -6.96
CA SER A 85 4.49 0.65 -6.69
C SER A 85 3.97 -0.56 -5.90
N MET A 86 2.72 -0.48 -5.44
CA MET A 86 2.01 -1.63 -4.84
C MET A 86 2.06 -2.90 -5.69
N LEU A 87 1.97 -2.77 -7.02
CA LEU A 87 2.01 -3.92 -7.91
C LEU A 87 3.40 -4.57 -7.93
N HIS A 88 4.48 -3.79 -7.87
CA HIS A 88 5.84 -4.30 -7.73
C HIS A 88 6.00 -5.10 -6.43
N LEU A 89 5.60 -4.51 -5.30
CA LEU A 89 5.68 -5.16 -3.98
C LEU A 89 4.84 -6.44 -3.94
N ALA A 90 3.58 -6.39 -4.38
CA ALA A 90 2.71 -7.56 -4.39
C ALA A 90 3.25 -8.68 -5.29
N ALA A 91 3.85 -8.33 -6.43
CA ALA A 91 4.41 -9.30 -7.37
C ALA A 91 5.68 -9.97 -6.84
N ARG A 92 6.60 -9.19 -6.28
CA ARG A 92 7.82 -9.67 -5.61
C ARG A 92 7.50 -10.63 -4.46
N GLU A 93 6.48 -10.32 -3.67
CA GLU A 93 6.08 -11.10 -2.50
C GLU A 93 5.09 -12.24 -2.78
N GLY A 94 4.77 -12.49 -4.06
CA GLY A 94 3.89 -13.59 -4.44
C GLY A 94 2.41 -13.39 -4.08
N LYS A 95 1.97 -12.16 -3.78
CA LYS A 95 0.62 -11.87 -3.27
C LYS A 95 -0.41 -11.86 -4.40
N ARG A 96 -0.78 -13.05 -4.88
CA ARG A 96 -1.69 -13.26 -6.02
C ARG A 96 -2.95 -12.40 -5.98
N GLU A 97 -3.63 -12.36 -4.85
CA GLU A 97 -4.90 -11.64 -4.72
C GLU A 97 -4.69 -10.12 -4.71
N SER A 98 -3.58 -9.63 -4.14
CA SER A 98 -3.19 -8.22 -4.23
C SER A 98 -2.87 -7.83 -5.67
N VAL A 99 -2.08 -8.65 -6.38
CA VAL A 99 -1.78 -8.45 -7.81
C VAL A 99 -3.07 -8.37 -8.62
N ALA A 100 -3.96 -9.35 -8.46
CA ALA A 100 -5.25 -9.36 -9.16
C ALA A 100 -6.11 -8.13 -8.81
N PHE A 101 -6.13 -7.72 -7.53
CA PHE A 101 -6.85 -6.53 -7.08
C PHE A 101 -6.32 -5.25 -7.75
N PHE A 102 -5.00 -5.00 -7.69
CA PHE A 102 -4.41 -3.78 -8.23
C PHE A 102 -4.46 -3.72 -9.76
N LEU A 103 -4.36 -4.85 -10.46
CA LEU A 103 -4.60 -4.91 -11.91
C LEU A 103 -6.05 -4.52 -12.25
N ARG A 104 -7.04 -5.05 -11.52
CA ARG A 104 -8.46 -4.66 -11.71
C ARG A 104 -8.72 -3.17 -11.41
N LYS A 105 -7.96 -2.58 -10.50
CA LYS A 105 -8.05 -1.14 -10.18
C LYS A 105 -7.29 -0.24 -11.17
N GLY A 106 -6.69 -0.80 -12.22
CA GLY A 106 -6.10 -0.02 -13.31
C GLY A 106 -4.65 0.43 -13.08
N THR A 107 -3.92 -0.23 -12.18
CA THR A 107 -2.49 0.05 -11.99
C THR A 107 -1.72 -0.27 -13.28
N ASN A 108 -0.75 0.55 -13.67
CA ASN A 108 0.05 0.31 -14.87
C ASN A 108 1.04 -0.87 -14.68
N PRO A 109 0.85 -2.04 -15.32
CA PRO A 109 1.73 -3.20 -15.16
C PRO A 109 3.09 -3.03 -15.83
N LYS A 110 3.25 -2.01 -16.68
CA LYS A 110 4.50 -1.68 -17.37
C LYS A 110 5.30 -0.57 -16.69
N LEU A 111 4.82 -0.05 -15.55
CA LEU A 111 5.61 0.85 -14.72
C LEU A 111 6.93 0.16 -14.36
N ARG A 112 8.02 0.92 -14.35
CA ARG A 112 9.35 0.41 -14.04
C ARG A 112 9.86 1.06 -12.75
N THR A 113 10.54 0.26 -11.93
CA THR A 113 11.33 0.74 -10.79
C THR A 113 12.54 1.56 -11.25
N LYS A 114 13.28 2.15 -10.31
CA LYS A 114 14.55 2.83 -10.62
C LYS A 114 15.59 1.95 -11.33
N TYR A 115 15.48 0.63 -11.15
CA TYR A 115 16.37 -0.37 -11.78
C TYR A 115 15.83 -0.86 -13.13
N GLY A 116 14.77 -0.24 -13.64
CA GLY A 116 14.16 -0.60 -14.91
C GLY A 116 13.33 -1.89 -14.87
N LYS A 117 12.99 -2.42 -13.69
CA LYS A 117 12.23 -3.68 -13.54
C LYS A 117 10.74 -3.41 -13.50
N THR A 118 9.95 -4.23 -14.18
CA THR A 118 8.49 -4.26 -14.03
C THR A 118 8.09 -5.20 -12.90
N ALA A 119 6.82 -5.14 -12.48
CA ALA A 119 6.28 -6.08 -11.49
C ALA A 119 6.42 -7.55 -11.92
N ALA A 120 6.25 -7.86 -13.21
CA ALA A 120 6.46 -9.20 -13.74
C ALA A 120 7.93 -9.64 -13.65
N ASP A 121 8.89 -8.73 -13.91
CA ASP A 121 10.32 -9.02 -13.77
C ASP A 121 10.66 -9.38 -12.31
N LEU A 122 10.19 -8.59 -11.34
CA LEU A 122 10.41 -8.84 -9.92
C LEU A 122 9.76 -10.15 -9.44
N ALA A 123 8.59 -10.50 -9.97
CA ALA A 123 7.95 -11.79 -9.71
C ALA A 123 8.83 -12.94 -10.19
N LEU A 124 9.38 -12.87 -11.40
CA LEU A 124 10.28 -13.90 -11.93
C LEU A 124 11.57 -14.02 -11.10
N GLU A 125 12.20 -12.89 -10.75
CA GLU A 125 13.43 -12.86 -9.94
C GLU A 125 13.22 -13.46 -8.55
N SER A 126 12.01 -13.33 -8.01
CA SER A 126 11.63 -13.88 -6.70
C SER A 126 11.02 -15.29 -6.77
N GLY A 127 11.06 -15.94 -7.94
CA GLY A 127 10.54 -17.31 -8.14
C GLY A 127 9.01 -17.42 -8.25
N ASN A 128 8.29 -16.30 -8.32
CA ASN A 128 6.83 -16.22 -8.43
C ASN A 128 6.36 -16.28 -9.90
N GLY A 129 6.75 -17.30 -10.65
CA GLY A 129 6.43 -17.42 -12.08
C GLY A 129 4.93 -17.37 -12.40
N ALA A 130 4.09 -17.96 -11.54
CA ALA A 130 2.63 -17.91 -11.70
C ALA A 130 2.06 -16.49 -11.53
N ILE A 131 2.74 -15.61 -10.78
CA ILE A 131 2.38 -14.20 -10.64
C ILE A 131 2.82 -13.41 -11.86
N ALA A 132 4.03 -13.66 -12.38
CA ALA A 132 4.48 -13.04 -13.61
C ALA A 132 3.53 -13.33 -14.78
N GLN A 133 2.99 -14.55 -14.85
CA GLN A 133 2.00 -14.94 -15.87
C GLN A 133 0.62 -14.28 -15.70
N LEU A 134 0.31 -13.77 -14.50
CA LEU A 134 -0.94 -13.08 -14.18
C LEU A 134 -0.93 -11.59 -14.57
N ILE A 135 0.26 -10.99 -14.71
CA ILE A 135 0.49 -9.57 -15.01
C ILE A 135 0.60 -9.35 -16.51
#